data_AF-A0A2V9S5I3-F1
#
_entry.id   AF-A0A2V9S5I3-F1
#
_cell.length_a   1.000
_cell.length_b   1.000
_cell.length_c   1.000
_cell.angle_alpha   90.00
_cell.angle_beta   90.00
_cell.angle_gamma   90.00
#
_symmetry.space_group_name_H-M   'P 1'
#
loop_
_entity.id
_entity.type
_entity.pdbx_description
1 polymer ?
#
loop_
_entity_poly.entity_id
_entity_poly.type
_entity_poly.pdbx_seq_one_letter_code
_entity_poly.pdbx_strand_id
1 'polypeptide(L)'
;MYLFEDTKFSCNFCGSDTIFGVPEDNPNRAQTLGLTWSHTFSPTVLNQIKGGYVRRKANFVDPGSEGIPEFFTIDALVAGFGASTAIPQFFTENQFQGKDDLSVTKGRHSLKFGGEYRRTRNGSSFQADPTVILQAGAWKI
;
A
#
# COMPACT_ATOMS: atom_id res chain seq x y z
N MET A 1 -6.86 -15.38 10.46
CA MET A 1 -6.31 -14.29 11.28
C MET A 1 -6.52 -12.99 10.55
N TYR A 2 -7.04 -11.97 11.22
CA TYR A 2 -7.16 -10.62 10.69
C TYR A 2 -6.48 -9.65 11.66
N LEU A 3 -5.65 -8.76 11.15
CA LEU A 3 -4.91 -7.75 11.90
C LEU A 3 -5.19 -6.38 11.31
N PHE A 4 -5.29 -5.41 12.19
CA PHE A 4 -5.55 -4.02 11.88
C PHE A 4 -4.57 -3.15 12.65
N GLU A 5 -3.92 -2.23 11.95
CA GLU A 5 -2.95 -1.30 12.52
C GLU A 5 -3.22 0.09 11.95
N ASP A 6 -3.37 1.06 12.85
CA ASP A 6 -3.48 2.48 12.51
C ASP A 6 -2.28 3.20 13.12
N THR A 7 -1.62 4.05 12.32
CA THR A 7 -0.55 4.94 12.78
C THR A 7 -0.81 6.34 12.24
N LYS A 8 -0.50 7.36 13.04
CA LYS A 8 -0.56 8.75 12.61
C LYS A 8 0.81 9.36 12.79
N PHE A 9 1.36 9.91 11.71
CA PHE A 9 2.48 10.84 11.78
C PHE A 9 1.94 12.26 11.68
N SER A 10 2.44 13.16 12.50
CA SER A 10 2.07 14.58 12.48
C SER A 10 3.32 15.41 12.72
N CYS A 11 3.51 16.45 11.94
CA CYS A 11 4.57 17.43 12.19
C CYS A 11 4.13 18.82 11.73
N ASN A 12 4.66 19.85 12.38
CA ASN A 12 4.17 21.22 12.21
C ASN A 12 4.72 21.92 10.95
N PHE A 13 5.81 21.42 10.35
CA PHE A 13 6.52 22.12 9.27
C PHE A 13 6.91 21.24 8.08
N CYS A 14 6.41 19.99 7.97
CA CYS A 14 6.84 19.09 6.89
C CYS A 14 5.99 19.16 5.62
N GLY A 15 4.87 19.91 5.61
CA GLY A 15 4.00 20.02 4.45
C GLY A 15 4.56 20.91 3.32
N SER A 16 5.88 21.07 3.21
CA SER A 16 6.58 21.93 2.23
C SER A 16 7.92 21.33 1.85
N ASP A 17 8.41 21.69 0.67
CA ASP A 17 9.75 21.39 0.18
C ASP A 17 10.78 22.42 0.72
N THR A 18 10.34 23.40 1.54
CA THR A 18 11.15 24.45 2.18
C THR A 18 11.21 24.30 3.71
N ILE A 19 12.03 25.13 4.38
CA ILE A 19 12.28 25.06 5.84
C ILE A 19 11.03 25.40 6.66
N PHE A 20 10.14 26.27 6.15
CA PHE A 20 8.93 26.71 6.85
C PHE A 20 7.68 26.22 6.13
N GLY A 21 7.35 24.95 6.36
CA GLY A 21 6.13 24.34 5.82
C GLY A 21 4.89 24.50 6.69
N VAL A 22 3.75 24.18 6.08
CA VAL A 22 2.48 23.99 6.80
C VAL A 22 2.49 22.67 7.59
N PRO A 23 1.58 22.51 8.57
CA PRO A 23 1.42 21.24 9.26
C PRO A 23 1.02 20.13 8.29
N GLU A 24 1.67 18.98 8.44
CA GLU A 24 1.34 17.76 7.69
C GLU A 24 0.81 16.71 8.67
N ASP A 25 -0.29 16.09 8.28
CA ASP A 25 -0.88 14.95 8.94
C ASP A 25 -0.85 13.74 7.99
N ASN A 26 -0.31 12.63 8.48
CA ASN A 26 -0.24 11.39 7.72
C ASN A 26 -0.90 10.21 8.45
N PRO A 27 -2.24 10.07 8.32
CA PRO A 27 -2.94 8.89 8.80
C PRO A 27 -2.66 7.70 7.88
N ASN A 28 -2.02 6.70 8.46
CA ASN A 28 -1.68 5.43 7.83
C ASN A 28 -2.53 4.31 8.41
N ARG A 29 -2.91 3.37 7.55
CA ARG A 29 -3.68 2.18 7.94
C ARG A 29 -3.19 0.96 7.20
N ALA A 30 -2.90 -0.11 7.94
CA ALA A 30 -2.64 -1.44 7.40
C ALA A 30 -3.70 -2.44 7.86
N GLN A 31 -4.21 -3.23 6.91
CA GLN A 31 -5.14 -4.31 7.15
C GLN A 31 -4.57 -5.58 6.56
N THR A 32 -4.42 -6.62 7.37
CA THR A 32 -3.88 -7.91 6.93
C THR A 32 -4.85 -9.02 7.26
N LEU A 33 -5.26 -9.78 6.26
CA LEU A 33 -6.02 -11.01 6.39
C LEU A 33 -5.14 -12.19 5.96
N GLY A 34 -5.04 -13.20 6.82
CA GLY A 34 -4.37 -14.46 6.53
C GLY A 34 -5.28 -15.63 6.83
N LEU A 35 -5.40 -16.56 5.88
CA LEU A 35 -6.15 -17.81 6.01
C LEU A 35 -5.20 -18.96 5.69
N THR A 36 -5.26 -20.01 6.51
CA THR A 36 -4.54 -21.25 6.28
C THR A 36 -5.53 -22.38 6.44
N TRP A 37 -5.58 -23.27 5.46
CA TRP A 37 -6.35 -24.49 5.49
C TRP A 37 -5.42 -25.67 5.24
N SER A 38 -5.47 -26.67 6.12
CA SER A 38 -4.74 -27.91 5.97
C SER A 38 -5.71 -29.08 5.99
N HIS A 39 -5.51 -30.03 5.10
CA HIS A 39 -6.32 -31.22 5.01
C HIS A 39 -5.48 -32.44 4.68
N THR A 40 -5.67 -33.49 5.48
CA THR A 40 -5.02 -34.78 5.31
C THR A 40 -5.98 -35.70 4.59
N PHE A 41 -5.82 -35.86 3.27
CA PHE A 41 -6.69 -36.73 2.46
C PHE A 41 -6.50 -38.22 2.79
N SER A 42 -5.30 -38.59 3.20
CA SER A 42 -4.94 -39.93 3.68
C SER A 42 -3.73 -39.82 4.62
N PRO A 43 -3.36 -40.87 5.37
CA PRO A 43 -2.15 -40.85 6.22
C PRO A 43 -0.85 -40.55 5.45
N THR A 44 -0.90 -40.63 4.12
CA THR A 44 0.22 -40.44 3.21
C THR A 44 0.12 -39.17 2.37
N VAL A 45 -0.98 -38.42 2.42
CA VAL A 45 -1.22 -37.23 1.59
C VAL A 45 -1.73 -36.06 2.43
N LEU A 46 -0.93 -35.00 2.51
CA LEU A 46 -1.25 -33.75 3.19
C LEU A 46 -1.27 -32.60 2.20
N ASN A 47 -2.34 -31.83 2.18
CA ASN A 47 -2.43 -30.58 1.43
C ASN A 47 -2.57 -29.39 2.38
N GLN A 48 -1.93 -28.29 2.05
CA GLN A 48 -2.00 -27.04 2.79
C GLN A 48 -2.12 -25.85 1.84
N ILE A 49 -3.26 -25.17 1.92
CA ILE A 49 -3.55 -23.95 1.18
C ILE A 49 -3.40 -22.75 2.13
N LYS A 50 -2.75 -21.69 1.65
CA LYS A 50 -2.63 -20.41 2.34
C LYS A 50 -3.11 -19.28 1.43
N GLY A 51 -3.97 -18.43 1.98
CA GLY A 51 -4.42 -17.20 1.36
C GLY A 51 -4.02 -16.01 2.22
N GLY A 52 -3.59 -14.92 1.57
CA GLY A 52 -3.25 -13.68 2.24
C GLY A 52 -3.75 -12.48 1.45
N TYR A 53 -4.21 -11.47 2.17
CA TYR A 53 -4.55 -10.17 1.64
C TYR A 53 -4.00 -9.10 2.56
N VAL A 54 -3.30 -8.12 2.00
CA VAL A 54 -2.83 -6.94 2.73
C VAL A 54 -3.32 -5.71 1.99
N ARG A 55 -3.93 -4.78 2.73
CA ARG A 55 -4.23 -3.43 2.25
C ARG A 55 -3.48 -2.43 3.09
N ARG A 56 -2.74 -1.53 2.43
CA ARG A 56 -2.10 -0.38 3.07
C ARG A 56 -2.66 0.90 2.50
N LYS A 57 -2.90 1.87 3.37
CA LYS A 57 -3.20 3.25 3.02
C LYS A 57 -2.22 4.16 3.72
N ALA A 58 -1.73 5.16 3.00
CA ALA A 58 -0.90 6.23 3.53
C ALA A 58 -1.38 7.52 2.88
N ASN A 59 -1.89 8.45 3.67
CA ASN A 59 -2.44 9.70 3.13
C ASN A 59 -1.59 10.84 3.66
N PHE A 60 -1.13 11.72 2.80
CA PHE A 60 -0.38 12.91 3.17
C PHE A 60 -1.35 14.06 2.99
N VAL A 61 -1.86 14.62 4.09
CA VAL A 61 -2.85 15.69 4.08
C VAL A 61 -2.38 16.87 4.91
N ASP A 62 -2.82 18.06 4.52
CA ASP A 62 -2.44 19.34 5.10
C ASP A 62 -3.71 20.10 5.53
N PRO A 63 -4.16 19.91 6.78
CA PRO A 63 -5.44 20.45 7.22
C PRO A 63 -5.45 21.99 7.14
N GLY A 64 -6.10 22.54 6.10
CA GLY A 64 -6.34 23.98 5.95
C GLY A 64 -5.37 24.76 5.07
N SER A 65 -4.51 24.09 4.28
CA SER A 65 -3.57 24.74 3.36
C SER A 65 -3.83 24.51 1.87
N GLU A 66 -5.00 23.94 1.53
CA GLU A 66 -5.51 23.85 0.16
C GLU A 66 -5.45 25.23 -0.53
N GLY A 67 -4.57 25.36 -1.52
CA GLY A 67 -4.42 26.60 -2.30
C GLY A 67 -3.42 27.62 -1.75
N ILE A 68 -2.68 27.30 -0.68
CA ILE A 68 -1.52 28.11 -0.26
C ILE A 68 -0.34 27.77 -1.18
N PRO A 69 0.11 28.68 -2.07
CA PRO A 69 1.24 28.40 -2.94
C PRO A 69 2.53 28.33 -2.13
N GLU A 70 3.44 27.45 -2.55
CA GLU A 70 4.81 27.42 -2.07
C GLU A 70 5.65 28.51 -2.74
N PHE A 71 6.35 29.29 -1.93
CA PHE A 71 7.36 30.24 -2.39
C PHE A 71 8.74 29.76 -1.97
N PHE A 72 9.59 29.48 -2.96
CA PHE A 72 10.99 29.16 -2.74
C PHE A 72 11.86 30.37 -3.07
N THR A 73 12.96 30.49 -2.33
CA THR A 73 13.99 31.50 -2.51
C THR A 73 15.26 30.83 -3.03
N ILE A 74 15.98 31.52 -3.93
CA ILE A 74 17.27 31.06 -4.49
C ILE A 74 18.45 31.31 -3.54
N ASP A 75 18.24 32.06 -2.46
CA ASP A 75 19.25 32.36 -1.45
C ASP A 75 19.10 31.40 -0.26
N ALA A 76 20.16 30.68 0.08
CA ALA A 76 20.19 29.74 1.19
C ALA A 76 20.05 30.39 2.59
N LEU A 77 20.24 31.71 2.70
CA LEU A 77 20.02 32.47 3.94
C LEU A 77 18.58 32.94 4.14
N VAL A 78 17.76 32.94 3.08
CA VAL A 78 16.34 33.29 3.16
C VAL A 78 15.54 32.00 3.03
N ALA A 79 14.72 31.67 4.02
CA ALA A 79 13.90 30.47 3.95
C ALA A 79 12.62 30.73 3.12
N GLY A 80 12.29 29.79 2.25
CA GLY A 80 10.99 29.72 1.60
C GLY A 80 9.87 29.34 2.58
N PHE A 81 8.62 29.53 2.15
CA PHE A 81 7.43 29.22 2.95
C PHE A 81 6.26 28.79 2.06
N GLY A 82 5.36 27.96 2.60
CA GLY A 82 4.08 27.62 1.97
C GLY A 82 3.74 26.13 2.08
N ALA A 83 2.86 25.65 1.19
CA ALA A 83 2.42 24.26 1.14
C ALA A 83 2.87 23.60 -0.17
N SER A 84 3.43 22.39 -0.09
CA SER A 84 3.94 21.66 -1.25
C SER A 84 2.84 21.45 -2.28
N THR A 85 3.17 21.64 -3.56
CA THR A 85 2.23 21.32 -4.66
C THR A 85 1.93 19.82 -4.76
N ALA A 86 2.74 18.99 -4.09
CA ALA A 86 2.63 17.56 -4.12
C ALA A 86 1.56 17.02 -3.16
N ILE A 87 1.03 17.80 -2.21
CA ILE A 87 -0.02 17.38 -1.26
C ILE A 87 -1.37 18.04 -1.61
N PRO A 88 -2.52 17.37 -1.33
CA PRO A 88 -2.64 16.06 -0.70
C PRO A 88 -2.28 14.88 -1.62
N GLN A 89 -1.73 13.82 -1.02
CA GLN A 89 -1.49 12.53 -1.66
C GLN A 89 -2.25 11.43 -0.95
N PHE A 90 -2.83 10.51 -1.72
CA PHE A 90 -3.51 9.34 -1.16
C PHE A 90 -2.88 8.09 -1.75
N PHE A 91 -2.17 7.32 -0.93
CA PHE A 91 -1.62 6.04 -1.33
C PHE A 91 -2.56 4.91 -0.92
N THR A 92 -2.81 3.99 -1.84
CA THR A 92 -3.50 2.74 -1.54
C THR A 92 -2.84 1.58 -2.27
N GLU A 93 -2.34 0.62 -1.52
CA GLU A 93 -1.77 -0.62 -2.06
C GLU A 93 -2.58 -1.83 -1.58
N ASN A 94 -2.85 -2.74 -2.50
CA ASN A 94 -3.53 -4.01 -2.23
C ASN A 94 -2.65 -5.16 -2.73
N GLN A 95 -2.23 -6.04 -1.84
CA GLN A 95 -1.50 -7.25 -2.18
C GLN A 95 -2.36 -8.47 -1.90
N PHE A 96 -2.49 -9.34 -2.91
CA PHE A 96 -3.13 -10.64 -2.82
C PHE A 96 -2.07 -11.71 -2.99
N GLN A 97 -2.08 -12.73 -2.13
CA GLN A 97 -1.18 -13.87 -2.22
C GLN A 97 -1.95 -15.17 -1.97
N GLY A 98 -1.64 -16.18 -2.76
CA GLY A 98 -2.17 -17.53 -2.63
C GLY A 98 -1.05 -18.53 -2.79
N LYS A 99 -1.02 -19.55 -1.94
CA LYS A 99 -0.02 -20.61 -1.98
C LYS A 99 -0.66 -21.95 -1.70
N ASP A 100 -0.21 -22.96 -2.42
CA ASP A 100 -0.58 -24.36 -2.20
C ASP A 100 0.67 -25.21 -2.04
N ASP A 101 0.66 -26.10 -1.06
CA ASP A 101 1.70 -27.10 -0.80
C ASP A 101 1.02 -28.47 -0.65
N LEU A 102 1.41 -29.42 -1.50
CA LEU A 102 0.99 -30.82 -1.44
C LEU A 102 2.18 -31.72 -1.10
N SER A 103 2.04 -32.54 -0.07
CA SER A 103 3.06 -33.50 0.37
C SER A 103 2.52 -34.92 0.27
N VAL A 104 3.27 -35.80 -0.37
CA VAL A 104 2.91 -37.20 -0.58
C VAL A 104 4.05 -38.11 -0.13
N THR A 105 3.78 -38.99 0.84
CA THR A 105 4.73 -39.97 1.35
C THR A 105 4.27 -41.37 0.98
N LYS A 106 5.00 -42.06 0.10
CA LYS A 106 4.68 -43.43 -0.31
C LYS A 106 5.85 -44.36 0.00
N GLY A 107 5.68 -45.21 1.01
CA GLY A 107 6.74 -46.11 1.48
C GLY A 107 7.94 -45.33 2.02
N ARG A 108 9.11 -45.51 1.39
CA ARG A 108 10.36 -44.80 1.74
C ARG A 108 10.60 -43.53 0.93
N HIS A 109 9.64 -43.12 0.09
CA HIS A 109 9.76 -41.93 -0.77
C HIS A 109 8.83 -40.82 -0.29
N SER A 110 9.32 -39.59 -0.29
CA SER A 110 8.54 -38.38 -0.02
C SER A 110 8.68 -37.42 -1.19
N LEU A 111 7.54 -36.94 -1.69
CA LEU A 111 7.46 -35.96 -2.76
C LEU A 111 6.68 -34.75 -2.28
N LYS A 112 7.12 -33.56 -2.68
CA LYS A 112 6.43 -32.31 -2.38
C LYS A 112 6.23 -31.51 -3.66
N PHE A 113 5.02 -31.00 -3.83
CA PHE A 113 4.60 -30.15 -4.93
C PHE A 113 3.97 -28.89 -4.37
N GLY A 114 3.96 -27.82 -5.16
CA GLY A 114 3.31 -26.59 -4.74
C GLY A 114 3.49 -25.47 -5.73
N GLY A 115 2.73 -24.40 -5.52
CA GLY A 115 2.74 -23.21 -6.35
C GLY A 115 2.36 -21.98 -5.54
N GLU A 116 2.81 -20.81 -5.99
CA GLU A 116 2.50 -19.53 -5.39
C GLU A 116 2.07 -18.53 -6.45
N TYR A 117 1.05 -17.74 -6.12
CA TYR A 117 0.59 -16.61 -6.90
C TYR A 117 0.57 -15.37 -6.02
N ARG A 118 1.15 -14.28 -6.51
CA ARG A 118 1.12 -12.99 -5.83
C ARG A 118 0.80 -11.88 -6.83
N ARG A 119 -0.13 -11.01 -6.45
CA ARG A 119 -0.51 -9.83 -7.24
C ARG A 119 -0.63 -8.60 -6.35
N THR A 120 0.03 -7.53 -6.76
CA THR A 120 -0.11 -6.21 -6.14
C THR A 120 -0.90 -5.30 -7.06
N ARG A 121 -1.79 -4.47 -6.50
CA ARG A 121 -2.56 -3.44 -7.19
C ARG A 121 -2.40 -2.11 -6.46
N ASN A 122 -2.00 -1.08 -7.20
CA ASN A 122 -1.91 0.28 -6.72
C ASN A 122 -3.18 1.06 -7.11
N GLY A 123 -3.74 1.82 -6.18
CA GLY A 123 -4.87 2.73 -6.38
C GLY A 123 -4.62 4.10 -5.77
N SER A 124 -3.37 4.58 -5.83
CA SER A 124 -2.96 5.88 -5.31
C SER A 124 -3.40 7.04 -6.22
N SER A 125 -3.56 8.24 -5.66
CA SER A 125 -3.93 9.47 -6.38
C SER A 125 -3.16 10.69 -5.84
N PHE A 126 -2.86 11.65 -6.71
CA PHE A 126 -2.02 12.82 -6.41
C PHE A 126 -2.65 14.13 -6.89
N GLN A 127 -2.35 15.25 -6.24
CA GLN A 127 -2.78 16.58 -6.69
C GLN A 127 -2.09 17.03 -8.00
N ALA A 128 -0.85 16.57 -8.25
CA ALA A 128 -0.11 16.85 -9.48
C ALA A 128 -0.66 16.14 -10.74
N ASP A 129 -1.77 15.40 -10.63
CA ASP A 129 -2.53 14.88 -11.77
C ASP A 129 -3.67 15.87 -12.13
N PRO A 130 -3.45 16.95 -12.92
CA PRO A 130 -4.50 17.90 -13.31
C PRO A 130 -5.39 17.33 -14.42
N THR A 131 -5.88 16.10 -14.28
CA THR A 131 -6.34 15.32 -15.43
C THR A 131 -7.73 14.75 -15.22
N VAL A 132 -8.74 15.54 -15.60
CA VAL A 132 -9.96 14.98 -16.19
C VAL A 132 -9.53 14.32 -17.51
N ILE A 133 -9.30 13.01 -17.50
CA ILE A 133 -9.34 12.19 -18.71
C ILE A 133 -10.39 11.10 -18.50
N LEU A 134 -11.52 11.28 -19.19
CA LEU A 134 -12.40 10.17 -19.54
C LEU A 134 -11.62 9.27 -20.49
N GLN A 135 -10.99 8.21 -19.98
CA GLN A 135 -10.49 7.14 -20.84
C GLN A 135 -11.45 5.95 -20.77
N ALA A 136 -12.42 5.96 -21.69
CA ALA A 136 -13.04 4.73 -22.14
C ALA A 136 -12.02 3.99 -23.01
N GLY A 137 -11.67 2.75 -22.63
CA GLY A 137 -10.68 1.95 -23.34
C GLY A 137 -10.89 0.47 -23.08
N ALA A 138 -11.36 -0.22 -24.12
CA ALA A 138 -11.86 -1.60 -24.13
C ALA A 138 -10.85 -2.68 -23.72
N TRP A 139 -11.39 -3.74 -23.13
CA TRP A 139 -10.73 -5.04 -22.99
C TRP A 139 -10.55 -5.69 -24.35
N LYS A 140 -9.42 -6.38 -24.56
CA LYS A 140 -9.32 -7.45 -25.54
C LYS A 140 -8.74 -8.70 -24.88
N ILE A 141 -9.34 -9.81 -25.27
CA ILE A 141 -9.29 -11.18 -24.74
C ILE A 141 -7.86 -11.70 -24.59
#